data_AF-A0A494Y1X1-F1
#
_entry.id   AF-A0A494Y1X1-F1
#
_cell.length_a   1.000
_cell.length_b   1.000
_cell.length_c   1.000
_cell.angle_alpha   90.00
_cell.angle_beta   90.00
_cell.angle_gamma   90.00
#
_symmetry.space_group_name_H-M   'P 1'
#
loop_
_entity.id
_entity.type
_entity.pdbx_description
1 polymer ?
#
loop_
_entity_poly.entity_id
_entity_poly.type
_entity_poly.pdbx_seq_one_letter_code
_entity_poly.pdbx_strand_id
1 'polypeptide(L)'
;MLPDAVAVIDHLNEKAGRNFEVVESNTKFVFARMRDGATVEQLIAVVDAKVRDWLHDPKMSEYLRPSTLFNAEKFAQYAGSIGVSRFDGHASALSIDPVQAEWMRGAL
;
A
#
# COMPACT_ATOMS: atom_id res chain seq x y z
N MET A 1 5.53 -3.67 -15.33
CA MET A 1 4.48 -4.51 -14.74
C MET A 1 5.02 -5.83 -14.22
N LEU A 2 5.51 -6.76 -15.06
CA LEU A 2 5.98 -8.07 -14.53
C LEU A 2 7.12 -7.95 -13.49
N PRO A 3 8.20 -7.16 -13.71
CA PRO A 3 9.22 -6.95 -12.68
C PRO A 3 8.66 -6.35 -11.39
N ASP A 4 7.69 -5.45 -11.51
CA ASP A 4 7.05 -4.78 -10.38
C ASP A 4 6.22 -5.78 -9.54
N ALA A 5 5.46 -6.67 -10.20
CA ALA A 5 4.70 -7.69 -9.49
C ALA A 5 5.61 -8.76 -8.86
N VAL A 6 6.73 -9.12 -9.51
CA VAL A 6 7.77 -9.96 -8.92
C VAL A 6 8.25 -9.33 -7.61
N ALA A 7 8.66 -8.05 -7.64
CA ALA A 7 9.16 -7.36 -6.46
C ALA A 7 8.15 -7.34 -5.29
N VAL A 8 6.86 -7.11 -5.59
CA VAL A 8 5.81 -7.10 -4.55
C VAL A 8 5.56 -8.50 -3.96
N ILE A 9 5.56 -9.55 -4.80
CA ILE A 9 5.37 -10.93 -4.34
C ILE A 9 6.57 -11.41 -3.53
N ASP A 10 7.79 -11.13 -3.99
CA ASP A 10 9.02 -11.48 -3.28
C ASP A 10 9.08 -10.77 -1.93
N HIS A 11 8.70 -9.49 -1.86
CA HIS A 11 8.63 -8.74 -0.60
C HIS A 11 7.61 -9.36 0.38
N LEU A 12 6.42 -9.73 -0.12
CA LEU A 12 5.44 -10.45 0.71
C LEU A 12 6.01 -11.77 1.23
N ASN A 13 6.68 -12.55 0.38
CA ASN A 13 7.29 -13.82 0.76
C ASN A 13 8.35 -13.62 1.86
N GLU A 14 9.25 -12.66 1.68
CA GLU A 14 10.29 -12.34 2.65
C GLU A 14 9.68 -11.91 4.00
N LYS A 15 8.74 -10.96 3.99
CA LYS A 15 8.20 -10.39 5.23
C LYS A 15 7.23 -11.31 5.97
N ALA A 16 6.46 -12.12 5.25
CA ALA A 16 5.46 -13.00 5.85
C ALA A 16 5.96 -14.45 6.06
N GLY A 17 7.21 -14.77 5.68
CA GLY A 17 7.73 -16.14 5.72
C GLY A 17 6.94 -17.08 4.81
N ARG A 18 6.60 -16.62 3.61
CA ARG A 18 5.79 -17.35 2.62
C ARG A 18 6.62 -17.66 1.38
N ASN A 19 6.04 -18.44 0.47
CA ASN A 19 6.67 -18.83 -0.79
C ASN A 19 5.64 -18.89 -1.93
N PHE A 20 4.90 -17.81 -2.13
CA PHE A 20 3.98 -17.67 -3.26
C PHE A 20 4.76 -17.55 -4.56
N GLU A 21 4.43 -18.38 -5.55
CA GLU A 21 5.07 -18.34 -6.86
C GLU A 21 4.65 -17.10 -7.67
N VAL A 22 5.55 -16.62 -8.53
CA VAL A 22 5.27 -15.56 -9.50
C VAL A 22 4.51 -16.12 -10.71
N VAL A 23 3.28 -16.56 -10.46
CA VAL A 23 2.35 -17.09 -11.47
C VAL A 23 1.11 -16.20 -11.56
N GLU A 24 0.37 -16.32 -12.67
CA GLU A 24 -0.81 -15.49 -12.94
C GLU A 24 -1.83 -15.49 -11.79
N SER A 25 -2.03 -16.62 -11.12
CA SER A 25 -2.98 -16.73 -10.00
C SER A 25 -2.65 -15.79 -8.84
N ASN A 26 -1.38 -15.41 -8.66
CA ASN A 26 -0.91 -14.47 -7.64
C ASN A 26 -0.71 -13.06 -8.21
N THR A 27 -0.03 -12.94 -9.35
CA THR A 27 0.35 -11.64 -9.92
C THR A 27 -0.84 -10.83 -10.44
N LYS A 28 -1.94 -11.49 -10.84
CA LYS A 28 -3.17 -10.81 -11.29
C LYS A 28 -3.73 -9.83 -10.26
N PHE A 29 -3.58 -10.10 -8.96
CA PHE A 29 -4.09 -9.21 -7.92
C PHE A 29 -3.24 -7.94 -7.82
N VAL A 30 -1.92 -8.08 -7.94
CA VAL A 30 -0.98 -6.96 -7.94
C VAL A 30 -1.17 -6.09 -9.19
N PHE A 31 -1.25 -6.72 -10.37
CA PHE A 31 -1.51 -6.01 -11.63
C PHE A 31 -2.83 -5.23 -11.61
N ALA A 32 -3.89 -5.81 -11.02
CA ALA A 32 -5.17 -5.13 -10.91
C ALA A 32 -5.01 -3.80 -10.14
N ARG A 33 -4.25 -3.78 -9.04
CA ARG A 33 -4.02 -2.55 -8.26
C ARG A 33 -3.14 -1.55 -8.99
N MET A 34 -2.11 -2.00 -9.70
CA MET A 34 -1.28 -1.10 -10.54
C MET A 34 -2.10 -0.45 -11.64
N ARG A 35 -3.02 -1.19 -12.27
CA ARG A 35 -3.96 -0.66 -13.28
C ARG A 35 -4.94 0.36 -12.68
N ASP A 36 -5.30 0.20 -11.41
CA ASP A 36 -6.12 1.17 -10.67
C ASP A 36 -5.33 2.41 -10.22
N GLY A 37 -4.01 2.46 -10.50
CA GLY A 37 -3.11 3.57 -10.21
C GLY A 37 -2.26 3.42 -8.94
N ALA A 38 -2.25 2.24 -8.32
CA ALA A 38 -1.38 1.99 -7.17
C ALA A 38 0.09 1.86 -7.58
N THR A 39 1.00 2.48 -6.85
CA THR A 39 2.45 2.29 -7.07
C THR A 39 2.98 1.05 -6.34
N VAL A 40 4.18 0.60 -6.71
CA VAL A 40 4.88 -0.50 -6.03
C VAL A 40 5.08 -0.17 -4.55
N GLU A 41 5.44 1.06 -4.23
CA GLU A 41 5.66 1.54 -2.86
C GLU A 41 4.38 1.44 -2.03
N GLN A 42 3.23 1.77 -2.61
CA GLN A 42 1.94 1.65 -1.91
C GLN A 42 1.57 0.18 -1.65
N LEU A 43 1.86 -0.70 -2.61
CA LEU A 43 1.64 -2.14 -2.46
C LEU A 43 2.52 -2.73 -1.37
N ILE A 44 3.81 -2.36 -1.36
CA ILE A 44 4.77 -2.73 -0.31
C ILE A 44 4.34 -2.20 1.06
N ALA A 45 3.89 -0.94 1.14
CA ALA A 45 3.42 -0.35 2.40
C ALA A 45 2.22 -1.10 3.00
N VAL A 46 1.29 -1.59 2.16
CA VAL A 46 0.19 -2.45 2.60
C VAL A 46 0.70 -3.79 3.12
N VAL A 47 1.68 -4.41 2.46
CA VAL A 47 2.32 -5.64 2.95
C VAL A 47 2.95 -5.41 4.32
N ASP A 48 3.79 -4.39 4.47
CA ASP A 48 4.48 -4.10 5.73
C ASP A 48 3.51 -3.84 6.88
N ALA A 49 2.46 -3.06 6.62
CA ALA A 49 1.43 -2.78 7.62
C ALA A 49 0.71 -4.06 8.04
N LYS A 50 0.28 -4.90 7.10
CA LYS A 50 -0.47 -6.11 7.44
C LYS A 50 0.41 -7.19 8.05
N VAL A 51 1.67 -7.31 7.64
CA VAL A 51 2.64 -8.19 8.31
C VAL A 51 2.82 -7.76 9.76
N ARG A 52 3.03 -6.46 10.02
CA ARG A 52 3.12 -5.94 11.40
C ARG A 52 1.87 -6.24 12.23
N ASP A 53 0.69 -6.10 11.63
CA ASP A 53 -0.58 -6.32 12.33
C ASP A 53 -0.88 -7.81 12.59
N TRP A 54 -0.51 -8.69 11.65
CA TRP A 54 -1.09 -10.05 11.58
C TRP A 54 -0.09 -11.20 11.68
N LEU A 55 1.22 -10.99 11.48
CA LEU A 55 2.19 -12.09 11.36
C LEU A 55 2.20 -13.01 12.59
N HIS A 56 2.05 -12.44 13.79
CA HIS A 56 2.10 -13.18 15.05
C HIS A 56 0.72 -13.57 15.59
N ASP A 57 -0.35 -13.25 14.87
CA ASP A 57 -1.70 -13.69 15.22
C ASP A 57 -1.97 -15.06 14.54
N PRO A 58 -2.28 -16.12 15.32
CA PRO A 58 -2.49 -17.47 14.78
C PRO A 58 -3.60 -17.57 13.73
N LYS A 59 -4.60 -16.69 13.80
CA LYS A 59 -5.73 -16.65 12.87
C LYS A 59 -5.49 -15.65 11.76
N MET A 60 -4.91 -14.49 12.05
CA MET A 60 -4.81 -13.44 11.03
C MET A 60 -3.64 -13.68 10.05
N SER A 61 -2.59 -14.40 10.47
CA SER A 61 -1.42 -14.67 9.63
C SER A 61 -1.73 -15.47 8.36
N GLU A 62 -2.82 -16.25 8.31
CA GLU A 62 -3.26 -17.00 7.10
C GLU A 62 -3.74 -16.07 5.97
N TYR A 63 -4.08 -14.82 6.30
CA TYR A 63 -4.56 -13.82 5.37
C TYR A 63 -3.43 -12.96 4.76
N LEU A 64 -2.17 -13.21 5.13
CA LEU A 64 -0.98 -12.63 4.49
C LEU A 64 -0.72 -13.32 3.14
N ARG A 65 -1.60 -13.08 2.16
CA ARG A 65 -1.55 -13.66 0.81
C ARG A 65 -2.00 -12.66 -0.25
N PRO A 66 -1.58 -12.81 -1.53
CA PRO A 66 -1.89 -11.85 -2.59
C PRO A 66 -3.39 -11.59 -2.76
N SER A 67 -4.21 -12.65 -2.71
CA SER A 67 -5.66 -12.57 -2.91
C SER A 67 -6.41 -11.79 -1.84
N THR A 68 -5.84 -11.67 -0.63
CA THR A 68 -6.45 -10.91 0.46
C THR A 68 -5.90 -9.49 0.52
N LEU A 69 -4.58 -9.34 0.51
CA LEU A 69 -3.92 -8.03 0.62
C LEU A 69 -4.26 -7.12 -0.56
N PHE A 70 -4.34 -7.71 -1.75
CA PHE A 70 -4.56 -6.98 -3.00
C PHE A 70 -5.93 -7.25 -3.61
N ASN A 71 -6.92 -7.72 -2.83
CA ASN A 71 -8.32 -7.61 -3.23
C ASN A 71 -8.73 -6.13 -3.31
N ALA A 72 -9.65 -5.76 -4.19
CA ALA A 72 -9.99 -4.36 -4.46
C ALA A 72 -10.49 -3.62 -3.21
N GLU A 73 -11.47 -4.20 -2.50
CA GLU A 73 -12.04 -3.60 -1.30
C GLU A 73 -11.01 -3.53 -0.16
N LYS A 74 -10.29 -4.63 0.07
CA LYS A 74 -9.33 -4.75 1.16
C LYS A 74 -8.13 -3.84 0.97
N PHE A 75 -7.57 -3.81 -0.24
CA PHE A 75 -6.48 -2.90 -0.57
C PHE A 75 -6.87 -1.44 -0.36
N ALA A 76 -8.05 -1.02 -0.82
CA ALA A 76 -8.52 0.36 -0.64
C ALA A 76 -8.66 0.70 0.86
N GLN A 77 -9.22 -0.20 1.67
CA GLN A 77 -9.32 -0.05 3.12
C GLN A 77 -7.93 0.06 3.78
N TYR A 78 -7.00 -0.83 3.43
CA TYR A 78 -5.67 -0.86 4.03
C TYR A 78 -4.83 0.36 3.63
N ALA A 79 -4.79 0.70 2.34
CA ALA A 79 -4.09 1.89 1.84
C ALA A 79 -4.62 3.17 2.49
N GLY A 80 -5.94 3.32 2.59
CA GLY A 80 -6.56 4.45 3.28
C GLY A 80 -6.20 4.54 4.76
N SER A 81 -6.09 3.40 5.46
CA SER A 81 -5.73 3.36 6.89
C SER A 81 -4.28 3.75 7.19
N ILE A 82 -3.37 3.57 6.24
CA ILE A 82 -1.94 3.87 6.41
C ILE A 82 -1.66 5.35 6.10
N GLY A 83 -2.66 6.12 5.66
CA GLY A 83 -2.44 7.50 5.20
C GLY A 83 -1.57 7.53 3.95
N VAL A 84 -1.60 6.45 3.15
CA VAL A 84 -1.01 6.42 1.82
C VAL A 84 -1.89 7.29 0.94
N SER A 85 -1.70 8.61 1.06
CA SER A 85 -2.31 9.58 0.16
C SER A 85 -1.94 9.18 -1.26
N ARG A 86 -2.87 9.38 -2.20
CA ARG A 86 -2.53 9.49 -3.62
C ARG A 86 -1.54 10.65 -3.71
N PHE A 87 -0.24 10.39 -3.60
CA PHE A 87 0.72 11.48 -3.67
C PHE A 87 0.67 12.05 -5.08
N ASP A 88 0.24 13.31 -5.12
CA ASP A 88 0.19 14.22 -6.23
C ASP A 88 1.40 14.06 -7.16
N GLY A 89 1.13 13.67 -8.39
CA GLY A 89 2.06 13.84 -9.51
C GLY A 89 2.25 15.31 -9.92
N HIS A 90 2.21 16.25 -8.97
CA HIS A 90 2.59 17.63 -9.20
C HIS A 90 3.85 17.93 -8.38
N ALA A 91 4.89 18.32 -9.10
CA ALA A 91 6.18 18.71 -8.58
C ALA A 91 6.08 19.51 -7.27
N SER A 92 6.72 19.02 -6.21
CA SER A 92 7.02 19.86 -5.06
C SER A 92 8.15 20.82 -5.45
N ALA A 93 7.76 21.95 -6.01
CA ALA A 93 8.55 23.16 -6.07
C ALA A 93 7.58 24.35 -6.03
N LEU A 94 7.65 25.14 -4.94
CA LEU A 94 6.90 26.39 -4.66
C LEU A 94 5.43 26.13 -4.26
N SER A 95 4.83 26.61 -3.17
CA SER A 95 5.01 27.84 -2.40
C SER A 95 4.29 27.67 -1.06
N ILE A 96 4.86 28.13 0.05
CA ILE A 96 4.04 28.46 1.23
C ILE A 96 3.25 29.72 0.86
N ASP A 97 1.95 29.59 0.73
CA ASP A 97 1.04 30.70 0.50
C ASP A 97 0.80 31.43 1.84
N PRO A 98 1.25 32.68 2.04
CA PRO A 98 1.14 33.39 3.32
C PRO A 98 -0.31 33.71 3.73
N VAL A 99 -1.30 33.45 2.88
CA VAL A 99 -2.71 33.76 3.12
C VAL A 99 -3.42 32.71 3.99
N GLN A 100 -2.90 31.48 4.11
CA GLN A 100 -3.52 30.43 4.94
C GLN A 100 -3.15 30.53 6.44
N ALA A 101 -2.22 31.41 6.82
CA ALA A 101 -1.75 31.59 8.20
C ALA A 101 -2.62 32.53 9.06
N GLU A 102 -3.78 32.95 8.56
CA GLU A 102 -4.66 33.95 9.20
C GLU A 102 -5.74 33.35 10.12
N TRP A 103 -5.61 32.08 10.53
CA TRP A 103 -6.53 31.42 11.48
C TRP A 103 -5.95 31.24 12.90
N MET A 104 -4.70 31.64 13.13
CA MET A 104 -4.00 31.48 14.43
C MET A 104 -3.77 32.79 15.20
N ARG A 105 -4.42 33.91 14.84
CA ARG A 105 -4.25 35.21 15.52
C ARG A 105 -5.58 35.89 15.91
N GLY A 106 -6.49 35.15 16.52
CA GLY A 106 -7.77 35.75 16.95
C GLY A 106 -8.56 34.92 17.95
N ALA A 107 -7.93 34.51 19.04
CA ALA A 107 -8.63 34.07 20.24
C ALA A 107 -8.19 34.98 21.40
N LEU A 108 -8.88 36.12 21.55
CA LEU A 108 -9.10 36.90 22.76
C LEU A 108 -10.25 37.88 22.51
#